data_AF-A0A661PLR2-F1
#
_entry.id   AF-A0A661PLR2-F1
#
_cell.length_a   1.000
_cell.length_b   1.000
_cell.length_c   1.000
_cell.angle_alpha   90.00
_cell.angle_beta   90.00
_cell.angle_gamma   90.00
#
_symmetry.space_group_name_H-M   'P 1'
#
loop_
_entity.id
_entity.type
_entity.pdbx_description
1 polymer ?
#
loop_
_entity_poly.entity_id
_entity_poly.type
_entity_poly.pdbx_seq_one_letter_code
_entity_poly.pdbx_strand_id
1 'polypeptide(L)'
;YKFTRLAHHLIFEEKSPVFKALKPILGWVDKSKLPKHIMDYCEHIAKVSMFNCMNCGDCALFDTAYVCPMSQCPKSQRNGPCGGSCDGWCEVYPNEKKCIWVQAYDRLKPYKEEDNIAAYTVPPCNWQLWQTSSWLNFYMGRDHSAKRLGIKPPEPKEGAQK
;
A
#
# COMPACT_ATOMS: atom_id res chain seq x y z
N TYR A 1 10.39 0.92 -10.15
CA TYR A 1 10.68 1.45 -8.79
C TYR A 1 10.86 2.97 -8.76
N LYS A 2 11.75 3.58 -9.57
CA LYS A 2 11.91 5.07 -9.61
C LYS A 2 10.58 5.83 -9.75
N PHE A 3 9.78 5.45 -10.75
CA PHE A 3 8.46 6.04 -10.98
C PHE A 3 7.52 5.90 -9.78
N THR A 4 7.39 4.69 -9.23
CA THR A 4 6.49 4.41 -8.09
C THR A 4 6.93 5.12 -6.82
N ARG A 5 8.25 5.25 -6.62
CA ARG A 5 8.84 6.02 -5.51
C ARG A 5 8.55 7.52 -5.67
N LEU A 6 8.70 8.07 -6.87
CA LEU A 6 8.33 9.47 -7.12
C LEU A 6 6.83 9.70 -6.86
N ALA A 7 5.97 8.80 -7.37
CA ALA A 7 4.54 8.84 -7.12
C ALA A 7 4.22 8.73 -5.61
N HIS A 8 4.98 7.92 -4.85
CA HIS A 8 4.88 7.83 -3.40
C HIS A 8 5.06 9.20 -2.74
N HIS A 9 6.19 9.85 -3.00
CA HIS A 9 6.52 11.12 -2.36
C HIS A 9 5.57 12.25 -2.76
N LEU A 10 5.03 12.21 -3.98
CA LEU A 10 4.05 13.22 -4.41
C LEU A 10 2.67 12.98 -3.79
N ILE A 11 2.17 11.75 -3.81
CA ILE A 11 0.76 11.45 -3.50
C ILE A 11 0.56 11.03 -2.04
N PHE A 12 1.51 10.39 -1.38
CA PHE A 12 1.30 9.74 -0.07
C PHE A 12 2.09 10.38 1.07
N GLU A 13 3.04 11.26 0.78
CA GLU A 13 3.78 12.00 1.80
C GLU A 13 2.91 13.14 2.36
N GLU A 14 2.69 13.17 3.68
CA GLU A 14 1.83 14.16 4.33
C GLU A 14 2.29 15.62 4.10
N LYS A 15 3.61 15.81 4.01
CA LYS A 15 4.22 17.12 3.77
C LYS A 15 3.99 17.63 2.34
N SER A 16 3.59 16.77 1.41
CA SER A 16 3.35 17.14 0.02
C SER A 16 2.13 18.07 -0.10
N PRO A 17 2.21 19.17 -0.87
CA PRO A 17 1.04 20.01 -1.14
C PRO A 17 -0.06 19.24 -1.90
N VAL A 18 0.32 18.25 -2.70
CA VAL A 18 -0.61 17.39 -3.44
C VAL A 18 -1.44 16.54 -2.48
N PHE A 19 -0.82 15.97 -1.45
CA PHE A 19 -1.53 15.20 -0.43
C PHE A 19 -2.61 16.05 0.27
N LYS A 20 -2.24 17.27 0.67
CA LYS A 20 -3.16 18.22 1.34
C LYS A 20 -4.33 18.63 0.44
N ALA A 21 -4.08 18.82 -0.85
CA ALA A 21 -5.12 19.17 -1.83
C ALA A 21 -6.05 17.98 -2.13
N LEU A 22 -5.52 16.76 -2.21
CA LEU A 22 -6.30 15.55 -2.51
C LEU A 22 -7.17 15.11 -1.33
N LYS A 23 -6.72 15.30 -0.10
CA LYS A 23 -7.44 14.83 1.12
C LYS A 23 -8.92 15.26 1.18
N PRO A 24 -9.32 16.53 1.00
CA PRO A 24 -10.73 16.92 1.01
C PRO A 24 -11.52 16.35 -0.19
N ILE A 25 -10.90 16.24 -1.36
CA ILE A 25 -11.51 15.67 -2.57
C ILE A 25 -11.84 14.20 -2.34
N LEU A 26 -10.86 13.43 -1.86
CA LEU A 26 -11.04 12.01 -1.55
C LEU A 26 -12.03 11.80 -0.40
N GLY A 27 -12.09 12.73 0.56
CA GLY A 27 -13.13 12.73 1.59
C GLY A 27 -14.55 12.94 1.05
N TRP A 28 -14.72 13.74 -0.01
CA TRP A 28 -16.00 13.87 -0.70
C TRP A 28 -16.33 12.63 -1.55
N VAL A 29 -15.33 12.06 -2.23
CA VAL A 29 -15.46 10.83 -3.01
C VAL A 29 -15.92 9.68 -2.10
N ASP A 30 -15.31 9.51 -0.93
CA ASP A 30 -15.64 8.42 0.02
C ASP A 30 -17.08 8.48 0.55
N LYS A 31 -17.67 9.68 0.66
CA LYS A 31 -19.07 9.87 1.06
C LYS A 31 -20.07 9.56 -0.06
N SER A 32 -19.63 9.57 -1.31
CA SER A 32 -20.50 9.48 -2.49
C SER A 32 -20.45 8.07 -3.09
N LYS A 33 -21.60 7.40 -3.27
CA LYS A 33 -21.62 5.99 -3.75
C LYS A 33 -20.98 5.81 -5.13
N LEU A 34 -21.42 6.58 -6.13
CA LEU A 34 -20.96 6.41 -7.51
C LEU A 34 -19.49 6.82 -7.71
N PRO A 35 -19.03 8.02 -7.28
CA PRO A 35 -17.61 8.39 -7.36
C PRO A 35 -16.69 7.42 -6.62
N LYS A 36 -17.10 6.94 -5.44
CA LYS A 36 -16.36 5.91 -4.69
C LYS A 36 -16.17 4.65 -5.51
N HIS A 37 -17.24 4.08 -6.05
CA HIS A 37 -17.15 2.86 -6.86
C HIS A 37 -16.27 3.02 -8.10
N ILE A 38 -16.34 4.17 -8.78
CA ILE A 38 -15.48 4.47 -9.94
C ILE A 38 -14.01 4.51 -9.50
N MET A 39 -13.71 5.23 -8.42
CA MET A 39 -12.35 5.34 -7.89
C MET A 39 -11.80 3.98 -7.46
N ASP A 40 -12.57 3.20 -6.71
CA ASP A 40 -12.20 1.85 -6.26
C ASP A 40 -11.86 0.95 -7.46
N TYR A 41 -12.68 1.01 -8.51
CA TYR A 41 -12.48 0.24 -9.75
C TYR A 41 -11.22 0.69 -10.52
N CYS A 42 -11.05 2.00 -10.71
CA CYS A 42 -9.88 2.56 -11.38
C CYS A 42 -8.58 2.24 -10.62
N GLU A 43 -8.59 2.38 -9.29
CA GLU A 43 -7.44 2.00 -8.45
C GLU A 43 -7.14 0.51 -8.62
N HIS A 44 -8.17 -0.34 -8.54
CA HIS A 44 -7.98 -1.78 -8.62
C HIS A 44 -7.37 -2.19 -9.96
N ILE A 45 -7.89 -1.70 -11.09
CA ILE A 45 -7.31 -1.97 -12.42
C ILE A 45 -5.85 -1.52 -12.49
N ALA A 46 -5.58 -0.28 -12.09
CA ALA A 46 -4.23 0.27 -12.15
C ALA A 46 -3.26 -0.58 -11.31
N LYS A 47 -3.67 -0.99 -10.12
CA LYS A 47 -2.83 -1.81 -9.22
C LYS A 47 -2.73 -3.28 -9.64
N VAL A 48 -3.74 -3.85 -10.29
CA VAL A 48 -3.64 -5.18 -10.92
C VAL A 48 -2.59 -5.14 -12.01
N SER A 49 -2.69 -4.19 -12.93
CA SER A 49 -1.75 -4.05 -14.05
C SER A 49 -0.31 -3.81 -13.58
N MET A 50 -0.11 -2.96 -12.56
CA MET A 50 1.23 -2.58 -12.11
C MET A 50 1.85 -3.53 -11.08
N PHE A 51 1.05 -4.14 -10.19
CA PHE A 51 1.55 -4.83 -9.00
C PHE A 51 0.93 -6.21 -8.77
N ASN A 52 0.07 -6.69 -9.67
CA ASN A 52 -0.76 -7.89 -9.49
C ASN A 52 -1.61 -7.82 -8.21
N CYS A 53 -2.22 -6.67 -7.92
CA CYS A 53 -2.96 -6.42 -6.68
C CYS A 53 -4.19 -7.33 -6.50
N MET A 54 -4.42 -7.80 -5.26
CA MET A 54 -5.61 -8.60 -4.87
C MET A 54 -6.71 -7.79 -4.16
N ASN A 55 -6.62 -6.47 -4.18
CA ASN A 55 -7.61 -5.58 -3.56
C ASN A 55 -7.85 -5.78 -2.05
N CYS A 56 -6.78 -5.94 -1.27
CA CYS A 56 -6.89 -6.16 0.18
C CYS A 56 -7.41 -4.96 1.00
N GLY A 57 -7.43 -3.74 0.42
CA GLY A 57 -7.86 -2.49 1.07
C GLY A 57 -6.95 -1.95 2.18
N ASP A 58 -6.20 -2.80 2.86
CA ASP A 58 -5.16 -2.46 3.83
C ASP A 58 -3.77 -2.65 3.19
N CYS A 59 -3.27 -1.66 2.45
CA CYS A 59 -2.19 -1.89 1.49
C CYS A 59 -0.79 -1.87 2.11
N ALA A 60 -0.04 -2.96 1.94
CA ALA A 60 1.35 -3.09 2.40
C ALA A 60 2.39 -2.87 1.28
N LEU A 61 2.02 -2.19 0.17
CA LEU A 61 2.97 -1.92 -0.93
C LEU A 61 4.10 -0.97 -0.51
N PHE A 62 3.81 -0.04 0.41
CA PHE A 62 4.79 0.94 0.87
C PHE A 62 5.92 0.27 1.65
N ASP A 63 5.57 -0.72 2.46
CA ASP A 63 6.49 -1.41 3.36
C ASP A 63 7.42 -2.38 2.62
N THR A 64 7.04 -2.81 1.42
CA THR A 64 7.78 -3.80 0.62
C THR A 64 8.30 -3.22 -0.70
N ALA A 65 8.64 -1.93 -0.72
CA ALA A 65 9.21 -1.24 -1.87
C ALA A 65 8.41 -1.45 -3.18
N TYR A 66 7.09 -1.39 -3.09
CA TYR A 66 6.13 -1.60 -4.18
C TYR A 66 6.17 -3.01 -4.79
N VAL A 67 6.51 -4.03 -4.00
CA VAL A 67 6.34 -5.46 -4.35
C VAL A 67 5.18 -6.00 -3.52
N CYS A 68 4.04 -6.32 -4.14
CA CYS A 68 2.84 -6.68 -3.36
C CYS A 68 3.06 -7.99 -2.56
N PRO A 69 3.11 -7.96 -1.21
CA PRO A 69 3.39 -9.16 -0.44
C PRO A 69 2.21 -10.13 -0.43
N MET A 70 1.00 -9.61 -0.59
CA MET A 70 -0.21 -10.42 -0.61
C MET A 70 -0.29 -11.27 -1.87
N SER A 71 0.12 -10.74 -3.04
CA SER A 71 -0.09 -11.43 -4.31
C SER A 71 1.14 -12.12 -4.88
N GLN A 72 2.33 -11.58 -4.62
CA GLN A 72 3.57 -12.09 -5.22
C GLN A 72 4.29 -13.08 -4.30
N CYS A 73 4.01 -13.06 -2.99
CA CYS A 73 4.48 -14.10 -2.08
C CYS A 73 3.46 -15.24 -2.04
N PRO A 74 3.86 -16.50 -2.30
CA PRO A 74 2.96 -17.64 -2.14
C PRO A 74 2.44 -17.83 -0.70
N LYS A 75 3.13 -17.24 0.27
CA LYS A 75 2.76 -17.27 1.69
C LYS A 75 1.98 -16.03 2.14
N SER A 76 1.72 -15.09 1.24
CA SER A 76 1.03 -13.82 1.54
C SER A 76 1.61 -13.05 2.74
N GLN A 77 2.92 -13.18 2.96
CA GLN A 77 3.56 -12.74 4.20
C GLN A 77 4.00 -11.28 4.12
N ARG A 78 3.45 -10.45 5.03
CA ARG A 78 3.74 -9.00 5.10
C ARG A 78 5.03 -8.64 5.81
N ASN A 79 5.59 -9.56 6.61
CA ASN A 79 6.87 -9.36 7.31
C ASN A 79 7.80 -10.53 7.00
N GLY A 80 8.99 -10.24 6.47
CA GLY A 80 9.97 -11.27 6.17
C GLY A 80 11.40 -10.79 6.31
N PRO A 81 12.37 -11.57 5.80
CA PRO A 81 12.19 -12.83 5.06
C PRO A 81 11.62 -13.97 5.91
N CYS A 82 11.00 -14.95 5.26
CA CYS A 82 10.40 -16.12 5.94
C CYS A 82 11.38 -17.25 6.27
N GLY A 83 12.69 -17.02 6.13
CA GLY A 83 13.75 -18.03 6.29
C GLY A 83 13.91 -19.01 5.11
N GLY A 84 12.86 -19.21 4.31
CA GLY A 84 12.85 -20.15 3.18
C GLY A 84 13.50 -19.67 1.88
N SER A 85 14.11 -18.49 1.83
CA SER A 85 14.73 -18.02 0.59
C SER A 85 16.16 -18.55 0.47
N CYS A 86 16.50 -19.17 -0.66
CA CYS A 86 17.85 -19.66 -0.97
C CYS A 86 18.35 -19.01 -2.28
N ASP A 87 19.58 -18.48 -2.30
CA ASP A 87 20.19 -17.80 -3.45
C ASP A 87 19.30 -16.74 -4.12
N GLY A 88 18.50 -16.06 -3.30
CA GLY A 88 17.54 -15.04 -3.73
C GLY A 88 16.21 -15.57 -4.29
N TRP A 89 16.04 -16.88 -4.41
CA TRP A 89 14.83 -17.54 -4.88
C TRP A 89 13.86 -17.87 -3.75
N CYS A 90 12.58 -18.02 -4.08
CA CYS A 90 11.56 -18.51 -3.14
C CYS A 90 11.64 -20.04 -3.04
N GLU A 91 11.61 -20.62 -1.83
CA GLU A 91 11.56 -22.10 -1.65
C GLU A 91 10.38 -22.78 -2.35
N VAL A 92 9.24 -22.11 -2.46
CA VAL A 92 8.04 -22.70 -3.08
C VAL A 92 8.22 -22.81 -4.60
N TYR A 93 9.04 -21.92 -5.19
CA TYR A 93 9.29 -21.87 -6.63
C TYR A 93 10.79 -21.62 -6.90
N PRO A 94 11.66 -22.61 -6.61
CA PRO A 94 13.09 -22.47 -6.82
C PRO A 94 13.41 -22.19 -8.29
N ASN A 95 14.35 -21.29 -8.57
CA ASN A 95 14.76 -20.89 -9.93
C ASN A 95 13.66 -20.30 -10.84
N GLU A 96 12.42 -20.17 -10.37
CA GLU A 96 11.29 -19.62 -11.13
C GLU A 96 10.87 -18.24 -10.59
N LYS A 97 10.77 -18.07 -9.27
CA LYS A 97 10.33 -16.81 -8.65
C LYS A 97 11.34 -16.30 -7.64
N LYS A 98 11.80 -15.06 -7.84
CA LYS A 98 12.63 -14.36 -6.85
C LYS A 98 11.82 -14.03 -5.59
N CYS A 99 12.43 -14.22 -4.43
CA CYS A 99 11.82 -13.85 -3.15
C CYS A 99 11.46 -12.36 -3.14
N ILE A 100 10.23 -12.02 -2.73
CA ILE A 100 9.75 -10.64 -2.73
C ILE A 100 10.62 -9.70 -1.87
N TRP A 101 11.21 -10.22 -0.79
CA TRP A 101 12.05 -9.46 0.14
C TRP A 101 13.42 -9.18 -0.46
N VAL A 102 13.93 -10.09 -1.29
CA VAL A 102 15.15 -9.88 -2.08
C VAL A 102 14.87 -8.84 -3.15
N GLN A 103 13.72 -8.91 -3.84
CA GLN A 103 13.32 -7.88 -4.79
C GLN A 103 13.14 -6.50 -4.13
N ALA A 104 12.57 -6.44 -2.94
CA ALA A 104 12.42 -5.20 -2.18
C ALA A 104 13.79 -4.63 -1.78
N TYR A 105 14.70 -5.49 -1.28
CA TYR A 105 16.07 -5.13 -0.95
C TYR A 105 16.83 -4.58 -2.16
N ASP A 106 16.77 -5.25 -3.31
CA ASP A 106 17.44 -4.81 -4.54
C ASP A 106 16.89 -3.46 -5.05
N ARG A 107 15.61 -3.16 -4.77
CA ARG A 107 15.00 -1.86 -5.10
C ARG A 107 15.48 -0.73 -4.17
N LEU A 108 15.70 -1.02 -2.89
CA LEU A 108 16.06 -0.03 -1.87
C LEU A 108 17.57 0.20 -1.77
N LYS A 109 18.39 -0.83 -1.98
CA LYS A 109 19.86 -0.78 -1.89
C LYS A 109 20.52 0.35 -2.71
N PRO A 110 20.11 0.66 -3.96
CA PRO A 110 20.66 1.80 -4.71
C PRO A 110 20.43 3.16 -4.05
N TYR A 111 19.49 3.26 -3.12
CA TYR A 111 19.14 4.46 -2.37
C TYR A 111 19.68 4.46 -0.94
N LYS A 112 20.41 3.40 -0.53
CA LYS A 112 20.92 3.21 0.84
C LYS A 112 19.79 3.20 1.89
N GLU A 113 18.69 2.56 1.55
CA GLU A 113 17.45 2.51 2.34
C GLU A 113 17.02 1.06 2.65
N GLU A 114 17.91 0.09 2.49
CA GLU A 114 17.65 -1.32 2.75
C GLU A 114 17.16 -1.61 4.18
N ASP A 115 17.61 -0.82 5.16
CA ASP A 115 17.21 -0.96 6.56
C ASP A 115 15.72 -0.66 6.78
N ASN A 116 15.08 0.12 5.88
CA ASN A 116 13.65 0.44 5.98
C ASN A 116 12.76 -0.81 5.91
N ILE A 117 13.23 -1.90 5.30
CA ILE A 117 12.50 -3.17 5.22
C ILE A 117 12.24 -3.75 6.61
N ALA A 118 13.18 -3.59 7.54
CA ALA A 118 13.10 -4.11 8.90
C ALA A 118 12.66 -3.07 9.94
N ALA A 119 12.55 -1.80 9.54
CA ALA A 119 12.28 -0.68 10.45
C ALA A 119 10.91 -0.74 11.12
N TYR A 120 9.93 -1.41 10.50
CA TYR A 120 8.57 -1.48 11.01
C TYR A 120 7.94 -2.86 10.80
N THR A 121 7.37 -3.42 11.87
CA THR A 121 6.56 -4.64 11.78
C THR A 121 5.15 -4.29 11.34
N VAL A 122 4.80 -4.69 10.12
CA VAL A 122 3.47 -4.47 9.53
C VAL A 122 2.46 -5.37 10.24
N PRO A 123 1.33 -4.85 10.75
CA PRO A 123 0.31 -5.69 11.36
C PRO A 123 -0.31 -6.64 10.33
N PRO A 124 -0.99 -7.72 10.80
CA PRO A 124 -1.79 -8.56 9.93
C PRO A 124 -2.79 -7.74 9.11
N CYS A 125 -3.10 -8.23 7.91
CA CYS A 125 -4.08 -7.59 7.03
C CYS A 125 -5.40 -7.35 7.75
N ASN A 126 -5.87 -6.09 7.76
CA ASN A 126 -7.23 -5.82 8.21
C ASN A 126 -8.25 -6.27 7.15
N TRP A 127 -8.78 -7.47 7.30
CA TRP A 127 -9.76 -8.07 6.38
C TRP A 127 -11.11 -7.36 6.36
N GLN A 128 -11.42 -6.47 7.31
CA GLN A 128 -12.62 -5.62 7.22
C GLN A 128 -12.56 -4.63 6.04
N LEU A 129 -11.36 -4.35 5.52
CA LEU A 129 -11.14 -3.48 4.37
C LEU A 129 -11.09 -4.27 3.04
N TRP A 130 -11.35 -5.57 3.06
CA TRP A 130 -11.30 -6.41 1.86
C TRP A 130 -12.20 -5.88 0.74
N GLN A 131 -11.67 -5.85 -0.49
CA GLN A 131 -12.32 -5.31 -1.69
C GLN A 131 -12.74 -3.82 -1.62
N THR A 132 -12.02 -3.01 -0.83
CA THR A 132 -12.20 -1.55 -0.81
C THR A 132 -10.95 -0.81 -1.30
N SER A 133 -11.10 0.44 -1.76
CA SER A 133 -9.97 1.27 -2.16
C SER A 133 -8.98 1.48 -1.02
N SER A 134 -7.72 1.08 -1.25
CA SER A 134 -6.67 1.33 -0.28
C SER A 134 -6.19 2.77 -0.29
N TRP A 135 -6.40 3.53 -1.38
CA TRP A 135 -6.14 4.98 -1.37
C TRP A 135 -7.13 5.70 -0.46
N LEU A 136 -8.42 5.44 -0.59
CA LEU A 136 -9.43 6.02 0.29
C LEU A 136 -9.18 5.61 1.74
N ASN A 137 -8.85 4.34 2.00
CA ASN A 137 -8.56 3.88 3.35
C ASN A 137 -7.33 4.57 3.96
N PHE A 138 -6.26 4.79 3.19
CA PHE A 138 -5.10 5.53 3.65
C PHE A 138 -5.45 6.99 3.98
N TYR A 139 -6.08 7.70 3.04
CA TYR A 139 -6.40 9.12 3.22
C TYR A 139 -7.43 9.37 4.33
N MET A 140 -8.31 8.41 4.58
CA MET A 140 -9.32 8.45 5.65
C MET A 140 -8.81 7.90 7.00
N GLY A 141 -7.53 7.52 7.12
CA GLY A 141 -6.98 7.07 8.41
C GLY A 141 -7.39 5.65 8.83
N ARG A 142 -7.86 4.81 7.90
CA ARG A 142 -8.43 3.49 8.20
C ARG A 142 -7.40 2.37 8.18
N ASP A 143 -6.43 2.45 7.28
CA ASP A 143 -5.42 1.40 7.08
C ASP A 143 -4.26 1.48 8.10
N HIS A 144 -3.41 0.46 8.12
CA HIS A 144 -2.30 0.43 9.09
C HIS A 144 -1.25 1.53 8.83
N SER A 145 -1.00 1.87 7.56
CA SER A 145 -0.01 2.87 7.18
C SER A 145 -0.42 4.26 7.63
N ALA A 146 -1.69 4.62 7.48
CA ALA A 146 -2.24 5.88 7.93
C ALA A 146 -2.26 5.98 9.46
N LYS A 147 -2.56 4.88 10.17
CA LYS A 147 -2.45 4.81 11.64
C LYS A 147 -1.00 5.02 12.10
N ARG A 148 -0.03 4.38 11.44
CA ARG A 148 1.41 4.58 11.70
C ARG A 148 1.82 6.04 11.50
N LEU A 149 1.34 6.68 10.45
CA LEU A 149 1.67 8.07 10.09
C LEU A 149 0.82 9.11 10.85
N GLY A 150 -0.12 8.69 11.71
CA GLY A 150 -0.99 9.61 12.46
C GLY A 150 -2.00 10.37 11.59
N ILE A 151 -2.29 9.89 10.37
CA ILE A 151 -3.22 10.53 9.46
C ILE A 151 -4.65 10.37 10.00
N LYS A 152 -5.23 11.49 10.45
CA LYS A 152 -6.62 11.54 10.90
C LYS A 152 -7.59 11.71 9.72
N PRO A 153 -8.79 11.12 9.76
CA PRO A 153 -9.84 11.44 8.80
C PRO A 153 -10.15 12.94 8.81
N PRO A 154 -10.57 13.53 7.68
CA PRO A 154 -11.06 14.90 7.67
C PRO A 154 -12.26 15.02 8.62
N GLU A 155 -12.23 16.02 9.51
CA GLU A 155 -13.34 16.25 10.43
C GLU A 155 -14.65 16.45 9.66
N PRO A 156 -15.77 15.87 10.13
CA PRO A 156 -17.06 16.18 9.54
C PRO A 156 -17.30 17.68 9.66
N LYS A 157 -17.58 18.36 8.55
CA LYS A 157 -18.18 19.70 8.61
C LYS A 157 -19.50 19.56 9.40
N GLU A 158 -19.60 20.24 10.53
CA GLU A 158 -20.84 20.34 11.30
C GLU A 158 -22.00 20.67 10.35
N GLY A 159 -23.00 19.80 10.25
CA GLY A 159 -24.18 20.01 9.41
C GLY A 159 -24.62 18.85 8.51
N ALA A 160 -23.89 17.73 8.45
CA ALA A 160 -24.34 16.54 7.71
C ALA A 160 -24.92 15.47 8.64
N GLN A 161 -25.94 15.83 9.41
CA GLN A 161 -26.91 14.89 9.97
C GLN A 161 -28.27 15.19 9.32
N LYS A 162 -28.71 14.30 8.43
CA LYS A 162 -30.11 14.10 8.07
C LYS A 162 -30.35 12.61 8.06
#